data_AF-P30879-F1
#
_entry.id   AF-P30879-F1
#
_cell.length_a   1.000
_cell.length_b   1.000
_cell.length_c   1.000
_cell.angle_alpha   90.00
_cell.angle_beta   90.00
_cell.angle_gamma   90.00
#
_symmetry.space_group_name_H-M   'P 1'
#
loop_
_entity.id
_entity.type
_entity.pdbx_description
1 polymer ?
#
loop_
_entity_poly.entity_id
_entity_poly.type
_entity_poly.pdbx_seq_one_letter_code
_entity_poly.pdbx_strand_id
1 'polypeptide(L)' 'SVIKVPLKKLKSIRQAMKEKGLLEEFLKTHKYDPAQRYRIGDISVALEPMAYLEAAYFGEISIGTPPQNFLVL' A
#
# COMPACT_ATOMS: atom_id res chain seq x y z
N SER A 1 -22.70 17.56 -12.64
CA SER A 1 -22.63 16.10 -12.41
C SER A 1 -21.47 15.79 -11.48
N VAL A 2 -21.52 14.70 -10.72
CA VAL A 2 -20.44 14.30 -9.78
C VAL A 2 -19.79 13.01 -10.29
N ILE A 3 -18.48 13.02 -10.51
CA ILE A 3 -17.71 11.81 -10.83
C ILE A 3 -17.41 11.07 -9.53
N LYS A 4 -17.70 9.77 -9.49
CA LYS A 4 -17.45 8.90 -8.33
C LYS A 4 -16.50 7.78 -8.75
N VAL A 5 -15.47 7.53 -7.93
CA VAL A 5 -14.56 6.39 -8.09
C VAL A 5 -14.92 5.35 -7.02
N PRO A 6 -15.44 4.16 -7.40
CA PRO A 6 -15.71 3.11 -6.43
C PRO A 6 -14.40 2.56 -5.86
N LEU A 7 -14.37 2.32 -4.56
CA LEU A 7 -13.23 1.68 -3.90
C LEU A 7 -13.53 0.20 -3.64
N LYS A 8 -12.55 -0.66 -3.91
CA LYS A 8 -12.60 -2.09 -3.59
C LYS A 8 -11.83 -2.32 -2.29
N LYS A 9 -12.44 -3.05 -1.36
CA LYS A 9 -11.77 -3.51 -0.13
C LYS A 9 -11.06 -4.84 -0.39
N LEU A 10 -9.76 -4.90 -0.16
CA LEU A 10 -8.93 -6.11 -0.31
C LEU A 10 -8.22 -6.45 1.01
N LYS A 11 -7.62 -7.65 1.08
CA LYS A 11 -6.74 -8.00 2.21
C LYS A 11 -5.54 -7.05 2.21
N SER A 12 -5.19 -6.54 3.38
CA SER A 12 -3.99 -5.73 3.51
C SER A 12 -2.73 -6.59 3.28
N ILE A 13 -1.61 -5.94 2.95
CA ILE A 13 -0.34 -6.64 2.78
C ILE A 13 0.01 -7.41 4.06
N ARG A 14 -0.24 -6.82 5.26
CA ARG A 14 -0.04 -7.52 6.53
C ARG A 14 -0.86 -8.81 6.62
N GLN A 15 -2.14 -8.76 6.26
CA GLN A 15 -3.01 -9.94 6.30
C GLN A 15 -2.49 -11.03 5.36
N ALA A 16 -2.15 -10.68 4.13
CA ALA A 16 -1.60 -11.61 3.16
C ALA A 16 -0.27 -12.24 3.63
N MET A 17 0.62 -11.46 4.25
CA MET A 17 1.87 -11.96 4.80
C MET A 17 1.66 -12.86 6.02
N LYS A 18 0.69 -12.53 6.89
CA LYS A 18 0.35 -13.35 8.05
C LYS A 18 -0.18 -14.72 7.61
N GLU A 19 -1.08 -14.75 6.62
CA GLU A 19 -1.63 -15.99 6.07
C GLU A 19 -0.56 -16.89 5.44
N LYS A 20 0.50 -16.29 4.87
CA LYS A 20 1.64 -17.01 4.28
C LYS A 20 2.75 -17.35 5.29
N GLY A 21 2.61 -16.96 6.57
CA GLY A 21 3.64 -17.17 7.58
C GLY A 21 4.89 -16.27 7.45
N LEU A 22 4.86 -15.29 6.55
CA LEU A 22 6.02 -14.42 6.25
C LEU A 22 6.10 -13.19 7.15
N LEU A 23 5.03 -12.87 7.89
CA LEU A 23 4.94 -11.61 8.63
C LEU A 23 5.99 -11.49 9.74
N GLU A 24 6.29 -12.57 10.45
CA GLU A 24 7.22 -12.52 11.60
C GLU A 24 8.67 -12.24 11.15
N GLU A 25 9.15 -12.97 10.15
CA GLU A 25 10.48 -12.76 9.55
C GLU A 25 10.62 -11.35 8.98
N PHE A 26 9.57 -10.89 8.31
CA PHE A 26 9.53 -9.56 7.76
C PHE A 26 9.68 -8.47 8.85
N LEU A 27 8.93 -8.58 9.95
CA LEU A 27 8.98 -7.60 11.05
C LEU A 27 10.30 -7.63 11.84
N LYS A 28 11.03 -8.75 11.82
CA LYS A 28 12.38 -8.85 12.42
C LYS A 28 13.41 -8.04 11.63
N THR A 29 13.29 -8.05 10.30
CA THR A 29 14.26 -7.46 9.37
C THR A 29 13.92 -6.00 9.01
N HIS A 30 12.64 -5.64 9.06
CA HIS A 30 12.14 -4.31 8.68
C HIS A 30 11.50 -3.62 9.88
N LYS A 31 12.30 -2.83 10.61
CA LYS A 31 11.82 -2.07 11.76
C LYS A 31 11.07 -0.82 11.31
N TYR A 32 9.80 -0.72 11.67
CA TYR A 32 8.97 0.44 11.40
C TYR A 32 9.13 1.50 12.48
N ASP A 33 9.54 2.71 12.10
CA ASP A 33 9.35 3.91 12.92
C ASP A 33 8.23 4.77 12.29
N PRO A 34 7.03 4.85 12.90
CA PRO A 34 5.92 5.63 12.38
C PRO A 34 6.23 7.12 12.19
N ALA A 35 7.17 7.67 12.97
CA ALA A 35 7.53 9.08 12.88
C ALA A 35 8.25 9.41 11.56
N GLN A 36 8.85 8.42 10.90
CA GLN A 36 9.57 8.64 9.65
C GLN A 36 8.69 9.15 8.51
N ARG A 37 7.39 8.81 8.49
CA ARG A 37 6.46 9.31 7.45
C ARG A 37 6.29 10.83 7.47
N TYR A 38 6.58 11.47 8.60
CA TYR A 38 6.37 12.89 8.82
C TYR A 38 7.67 13.70 8.85
N ARG A 39 8.81 13.07 8.53
CA ARG A 39 10.09 13.76 8.40
C ARG A 39 10.12 14.51 7.07
N ILE A 40 10.05 15.83 7.14
CA ILE A 40 10.14 16.71 5.97
C ILE A 40 11.56 16.61 5.39
N GLY A 41 11.69 16.14 4.15
CA GLY A 41 12.96 16.06 3.42
C GLY A 41 13.46 14.63 3.16
N ASP A 42 12.91 13.63 3.86
CA ASP A 42 13.24 12.23 3.58
C ASP A 42 12.26 11.64 2.55
N ILE A 43 12.79 11.05 1.47
CA ILE A 43 12.04 10.19 0.53
C ILE A 43 11.68 8.84 1.20
N SER A 44 11.76 8.75 2.54
CA SER A 44 11.59 7.53 3.34
C SER A 44 10.23 6.87 3.13
N VAL A 45 9.19 7.62 2.77
CA VAL A 45 7.87 7.06 2.43
C VAL A 45 7.94 6.09 1.23
N ALA A 46 8.86 6.31 0.29
CA ALA A 46 9.09 5.40 -0.83
C ALA A 46 9.98 4.20 -0.47
N LEU A 47 10.73 4.29 0.63
CA LEU A 47 11.71 3.28 1.04
C LEU A 47 11.17 2.30 2.08
N GLU A 48 10.14 2.68 2.83
CA GLU A 48 9.62 1.86 3.93
C GLU A 48 8.39 1.06 3.48
N PRO A 49 8.50 -0.29 3.29
CA PRO A 49 7.35 -1.13 2.91
C PRO A 49 6.20 -1.05 3.93
N MET A 50 6.50 -0.50 5.12
CA MET A 50 5.59 -0.31 6.25
C MET A 50 4.59 0.80 6.03
N ALA A 51 4.83 1.70 5.06
CA ALA A 51 3.90 2.75 4.71
C ALA A 51 2.51 2.21 4.31
N TYR A 52 2.48 1.03 3.69
CA TYR A 52 1.29 0.50 3.03
C TYR A 52 0.78 -0.83 3.59
N LEU A 53 1.35 -1.33 4.70
CA LEU A 53 0.95 -2.63 5.26
C LEU A 53 -0.52 -2.75 5.63
N GLU A 54 -1.11 -1.64 6.08
CA GLU A 54 -2.52 -1.58 6.52
C GLU A 54 -3.46 -1.15 5.39
N ALA A 55 -2.93 -0.81 4.22
CA ALA A 55 -3.74 -0.30 3.14
C ALA A 55 -4.67 -1.38 2.60
N ALA A 56 -5.96 -1.08 2.54
CA ALA A 56 -7.00 -2.07 2.29
C ALA A 56 -8.08 -1.60 1.29
N TYR A 57 -8.09 -0.34 0.89
CA TYR A 57 -9.04 0.21 -0.08
C TYR A 57 -8.29 0.69 -1.31
N PHE A 58 -8.75 0.28 -2.49
CA PHE A 58 -8.08 0.56 -3.76
C PHE A 58 -9.09 1.04 -4.80
N GLY A 59 -8.73 2.10 -5.52
CA GLY A 59 -9.45 2.57 -6.71
C GLY A 59 -8.90 1.95 -7.99
N GLU A 60 -9.72 1.86 -9.03
CA GLU A 60 -9.28 1.38 -10.35
C GLU A 60 -9.05 2.57 -11.29
N ILE A 61 -7.89 2.61 -11.93
CA ILE A 61 -7.55 3.58 -12.97
C ILE A 61 -7.14 2.86 -14.26
N SER A 62 -7.21 3.56 -15.40
CA SER A 62 -6.76 3.05 -16.69
C SER A 62 -5.71 3.97 -17.30
N ILE A 63 -4.61 3.41 -17.82
CA ILE A 63 -3.52 4.16 -18.46
C ILE A 63 -3.23 3.57 -19.84
N GLY A 64 -2.95 4.44 -20.82
CA GLY A 64 -2.52 4.06 -22.17
C GLY A 64 -3.65 3.87 -23.19
N THR A 65 -3.25 3.58 -24.44
CA THR A 65 -4.15 3.28 -25.56
C THR A 65 -3.63 2.05 -26.31
N PRO A 66 -4.32 0.89 -26.28
CA PRO A 66 -5.55 0.62 -25.53
C PRO A 66 -5.34 0.69 -24.01
N PRO A 67 -6.40 0.96 -23.24
CA PRO A 67 -6.30 1.13 -21.79
C PRO A 67 -5.87 -0.16 -21.07
N GLN A 68 -4.95 -0.02 -20.12
CA GLN A 68 -4.57 -1.05 -19.15
C GLN A 68 -5.01 -0.63 -17.75
N ASN A 69 -5.63 -1.54 -17.00
CA ASN A 69 -6.22 -1.23 -15.70
C ASN A 69 -5.25 -1.51 -14.55
N PHE A 70 -5.25 -0.63 -13.55
CA PHE A 70 -4.45 -0.73 -12.34
C PHE A 70 -5.30 -0.48 -11.11
N LEU A 71 -5.01 -1.19 -10.02
CA LEU A 71 -5.53 -0.86 -8.69
C LEU A 71 -4.50 0.01 -7.97
N VAL A 72 -4.95 1.17 -7.48
CA VAL A 72 -4.12 2.16 -6.79
C VAL A 72 -4.69 2.49 -5.42
N LEU A 73 -3.81 2.91 -4.51
CA LEU A 73 -4.15 3.37 -3.17
C LEU A 73 -4.72 4.79 -3.16
#